data_AF-A0A969HYJ6-F1
#
_entry.id   AF-A0A969HYJ6-F1
#
_cell.length_a   1.000
_cell.length_b   1.000
_cell.length_c   1.000
_cell.angle_alpha   90.00
_cell.angle_beta   90.00
_cell.angle_gamma   90.00
#
_symmetry.space_group_name_H-M   'P 1'
#
loop_
_entity.id
_entity.type
_entity.pdbx_description
1 polymer ?
#
loop_
_entity_poly.entity_id
_entity_poly.type
_entity_poly.pdbx_seq_one_letter_code
_entity_poly.pdbx_strand_id
1 'polypeptide(L)'
;MNAPLLNVASRTVSGLDLAVSYSFELPTFLSLPGKDGRLGLRWISTWQFEDETQQLADQPAVDCAGFYSGTCSADGNRITPDFRGLFRADWKQRSDAGAAEVQIIGDL
;
A
#
# COMPACT_ATOMS: atom_id res chain seq x y z
N MET A 1 -0.26 -0.61 -30.46
CA MET A 1 -1.28 -0.25 -29.46
C MET A 1 -2.11 -1.50 -29.23
N ASN A 2 -1.81 -2.26 -28.18
CA ASN A 2 -2.62 -3.42 -27.79
C ASN A 2 -3.64 -2.92 -26.77
N ALA A 3 -4.91 -2.87 -27.15
CA ALA A 3 -5.98 -2.72 -26.18
C ALA A 3 -6.13 -4.07 -25.47
N PRO A 4 -6.09 -4.11 -24.12
CA PRO A 4 -6.31 -5.35 -23.41
C PRO A 4 -7.71 -5.89 -23.72
N LEU A 5 -7.85 -7.19 -23.96
CA LEU A 5 -9.12 -7.88 -24.26
C LEU A 5 -10.05 -7.97 -23.02
N LEU A 6 -9.92 -7.05 -22.07
CA LEU A 6 -10.72 -6.99 -20.86
C LEU A 6 -12.11 -6.41 -21.19
N ASN A 7 -13.09 -7.29 -21.43
CA ASN A 7 -14.50 -6.92 -21.56
C ASN A 7 -15.14 -6.78 -20.17
N VAL A 8 -14.79 -5.73 -19.43
CA VAL A 8 -15.29 -5.50 -18.06
C VAL A 8 -16.76 -5.07 -18.10
N ALA A 9 -17.68 -6.01 -17.89
CA ALA A 9 -19.12 -5.75 -17.88
C ALA A 9 -19.61 -5.07 -16.59
N SER A 10 -19.07 -5.49 -15.44
CA SER A 10 -19.32 -4.87 -14.13
C SER A 10 -18.15 -5.20 -13.21
N ARG A 11 -17.76 -4.24 -12.36
CA ARG A 11 -16.76 -4.45 -11.32
C ARG A 11 -17.27 -3.81 -10.04
N THR A 12 -17.41 -4.64 -9.00
CA THR A 12 -17.78 -4.20 -7.66
C THR A 12 -16.59 -4.47 -6.75
N VAL A 13 -16.21 -3.48 -5.96
CA VAL A 13 -15.12 -3.58 -5.00
C VAL A 13 -15.67 -3.21 -3.63
N SER A 14 -15.53 -4.10 -2.67
CA SER A 14 -15.85 -3.85 -1.26
C SER A 14 -14.56 -3.90 -0.44
N GLY A 15 -14.40 -2.99 0.51
CA GLY A 15 -13.14 -2.84 1.23
C GLY A 15 -13.19 -1.89 2.41
N LEU A 16 -12.09 -1.84 3.13
CA LEU A 16 -11.87 -0.98 4.29
C LEU A 16 -10.56 -0.22 4.12
N ASP A 17 -10.60 1.10 4.35
CA ASP A 17 -9.41 1.93 4.44
C ASP A 17 -9.16 2.36 5.89
N LEU A 18 -7.91 2.24 6.35
CA LEU A 18 -7.46 2.71 7.65
C LEU A 18 -6.33 3.71 7.48
N ALA A 19 -6.46 4.88 8.10
CA ALA A 19 -5.40 5.86 8.20
C ALA A 19 -5.20 6.25 9.66
N VAL A 20 -4.01 5.99 10.19
CA VAL A 20 -3.61 6.34 11.56
C VAL A 20 -2.37 7.22 11.48
N SER A 21 -2.34 8.28 12.28
CA SER A 21 -1.19 9.16 12.40
C SER A 21 -1.00 9.55 13.84
N TYR A 22 0.23 9.46 14.31
CA TYR A 22 0.60 9.79 15.68
C TYR A 22 1.92 10.55 15.67
N SER A 23 2.02 11.58 16.50
CA SER A 23 3.25 12.36 16.61
C SER A 23 3.52 12.72 18.05
N PHE A 24 4.77 12.63 18.46
CA PHE A 24 5.20 12.96 19.81
C PHE A 24 6.57 13.63 19.81
N GLU A 25 6.83 14.36 20.88
CA GLU A 25 8.11 15.01 21.10
C GLU A 25 9.14 13.96 21.53
N LEU A 26 10.33 14.01 20.93
CA LEU A 26 11.40 13.08 21.23
C LEU A 26 11.89 13.32 22.66
N PRO A 27 11.95 12.27 23.50
CA PRO A 27 12.52 12.37 24.84
C PRO A 27 13.96 12.89 24.80
N THR A 28 14.37 13.66 25.81
CA THR A 28 15.69 14.32 25.86
C THR A 28 16.88 13.37 25.70
N PHE A 29 16.72 12.07 26.00
CA PHE A 29 17.78 11.06 25.82
C PHE A 29 17.93 10.54 24.37
N LEU A 30 16.91 10.72 23.52
CA LEU A 30 16.95 10.44 22.06
C LEU A 30 17.11 11.72 21.24
N SER A 31 16.84 12.86 21.85
CA SER A 31 17.10 14.18 21.29
C SER A 31 18.58 14.54 21.43
N LEU A 32 19.14 15.22 20.44
CA LEU A 32 20.49 15.77 20.59
C LEU A 32 20.53 16.78 21.75
N PRO A 33 21.63 16.86 22.53
CA PRO A 33 21.74 17.78 23.65
C PRO A 33 21.37 19.22 23.25
N GLY A 34 20.38 19.80 23.94
CA GLY A 34 19.91 21.17 23.69
C GLY A 34 19.03 21.36 22.44
N LYS A 35 18.48 20.29 21.86
CA LYS A 35 17.54 20.37 20.72
C LYS A 35 16.24 19.65 21.04
N ASP A 36 15.11 20.29 20.75
CA ASP A 36 13.80 19.62 20.72
C ASP A 36 13.65 18.86 19.40
N GLY A 37 13.22 17.61 19.49
CA GLY A 37 12.97 16.74 18.34
C GLY A 37 11.51 16.30 18.30
N ARG A 38 11.01 15.94 17.12
CA ARG A 38 9.69 15.33 16.96
C ARG A 38 9.79 14.07 16.11
N LEU A 39 9.07 13.02 16.52
CA LEU A 39 8.84 11.82 15.72
C LEU A 39 7.37 11.78 15.30
N GLY A 40 7.14 11.66 14.00
CA GLY A 40 5.86 11.35 13.39
C GLY A 40 5.83 9.92 12.91
N LEU A 41 4.73 9.22 13.18
CA LEU A 41 4.43 7.88 12.71
C LEU A 41 3.11 7.91 11.95
N ARG A 42 3.08 7.35 10.76
CA ARG A 42 1.89 7.24 9.92
C ARG A 42 1.75 5.81 9.41
N TRP A 43 0.54 5.30 9.51
CA TRP A 43 0.13 4.03 8.91
C TRP A 43 -1.08 4.27 8.03
N ILE A 44 -1.02 3.82 6.79
CA ILE A 44 -2.17 3.79 5.87
C ILE A 44 -2.30 2.36 5.39
N SER A 45 -3.49 1.79 5.43
CA SER A 45 -3.74 0.51 4.81
C SER A 45 -5.11 0.45 4.16
N THR A 46 -5.23 -0.43 3.19
CA THR A 46 -6.47 -0.74 2.48
C THR A 46 -6.61 -2.24 2.39
N TRP A 47 -7.79 -2.74 2.74
CA TRP A 47 -8.19 -4.13 2.56
C TRP A 47 -9.30 -4.18 1.52
N GLN A 48 -9.17 -5.07 0.56
CA GLN A 48 -10.17 -5.38 -0.45
C GLN A 48 -10.69 -6.79 -0.17
N PHE A 49 -12.01 -6.95 0.00
CA PHE A 49 -12.62 -8.21 0.42
C PHE A 49 -13.30 -8.96 -0.73
N GLU A 50 -13.80 -8.24 -1.74
CA GLU A 50 -14.42 -8.83 -2.92
C GLU A 50 -13.92 -8.09 -4.18
N ASP A 51 -13.48 -8.86 -5.18
CA ASP A 51 -13.29 -8.41 -6.57
C ASP A 51 -14.05 -9.34 -7.52
N GLU A 52 -15.31 -9.02 -7.80
CA GLU A 52 -16.05 -9.72 -8.84
C GLU A 52 -15.75 -9.09 -10.20
N THR A 53 -14.88 -9.75 -10.96
CA THR A 53 -14.67 -9.45 -12.38
C THR A 53 -15.31 -10.56 -13.22
N GLN A 54 -16.33 -10.20 -14.00
CA GLN A 54 -16.93 -11.11 -14.98
C GLN A 54 -15.95 -11.32 -16.14
N GLN A 55 -15.25 -12.47 -16.16
CA GLN A 55 -14.32 -12.83 -17.22
C GLN A 55 -15.07 -13.45 -18.42
N LEU A 56 -14.48 -13.36 -19.62
CA LEU A 56 -14.89 -14.18 -20.75
C LEU A 56 -14.60 -15.65 -20.43
N ALA A 57 -15.41 -16.57 -20.97
CA ALA A 57 -15.16 -18.00 -20.85
C ALA A 57 -13.71 -18.32 -21.28
N ASP A 58 -13.03 -19.14 -20.48
CA ASP A 58 -11.66 -19.64 -20.67
C ASP A 58 -10.48 -18.71 -20.31
N GLN A 59 -10.72 -17.58 -19.64
CA GLN A 59 -9.62 -16.81 -19.01
C GLN A 59 -9.40 -17.25 -17.56
N PRO A 60 -8.18 -17.66 -17.15
CA PRO A 60 -7.91 -18.04 -15.77
C PRO A 60 -7.74 -16.80 -14.89
N ALA A 61 -8.37 -16.81 -13.71
CA ALA A 61 -8.00 -15.89 -12.63
C ALA A 61 -6.57 -16.20 -12.18
N VAL A 62 -5.71 -15.18 -12.13
CA VAL A 62 -4.30 -15.33 -11.73
C VAL A 62 -4.11 -14.76 -10.33
N ASP A 63 -3.96 -15.65 -9.36
CA ASP A 63 -3.54 -15.33 -8.00
C ASP A 63 -2.02 -15.04 -8.01
N CYS A 64 -1.65 -13.80 -7.69
CA CYS A 64 -0.28 -13.30 -7.81
C CYS A 64 0.48 -13.28 -6.47
N ALA A 65 -0.07 -13.85 -5.39
CA ALA A 65 0.61 -14.07 -4.11
C ALA A 65 1.51 -12.91 -3.65
N GLY A 66 1.05 -11.66 -3.80
CA GLY A 66 1.78 -10.46 -3.39
C GLY A 66 2.97 -9.99 -4.26
N PHE A 67 3.26 -10.57 -5.43
CA PHE A 67 4.39 -10.15 -6.29
C PHE A 67 3.97 -9.37 -7.55
N TYR A 68 4.48 -8.14 -7.70
CA TYR A 68 4.25 -7.27 -8.87
C TYR A 68 5.42 -7.35 -9.84
N SER A 69 5.60 -8.49 -10.53
CA SER A 69 6.52 -8.52 -11.67
C SER A 69 6.20 -9.63 -12.66
N GLY A 70 6.61 -9.42 -13.92
CA GLY A 70 6.55 -10.44 -14.96
C GLY A 70 5.13 -10.84 -15.34
N THR A 71 4.88 -12.14 -15.41
CA THR A 71 3.59 -12.73 -15.83
C THR A 71 2.42 -12.41 -14.88
N CYS A 72 2.71 -11.86 -13.69
CA CYS A 72 1.70 -11.43 -12.73
C CYS A 72 1.08 -10.07 -13.11
N SER A 73 1.83 -9.16 -13.73
CA SER A 73 1.33 -7.83 -14.15
C SER A 73 1.58 -7.63 -15.65
N ALA A 74 0.61 -8.00 -16.47
CA ALA A 74 0.65 -7.81 -17.92
C ALA A 74 -0.69 -7.27 -18.41
N ASP A 75 -0.75 -6.77 -19.65
CA ASP A 75 -1.94 -6.11 -20.21
C ASP A 75 -3.25 -6.93 -20.06
N GLY A 76 -3.18 -8.27 -20.00
CA GLY A 76 -4.33 -9.15 -19.77
C GLY A 76 -4.60 -9.56 -18.32
N ASN A 77 -3.62 -9.43 -17.41
CA ASN A 77 -3.69 -9.89 -16.03
C ASN A 77 -3.66 -8.68 -15.09
N ARG A 78 -4.84 -8.31 -14.60
CA ARG A 78 -4.98 -7.21 -13.63
C ARG A 78 -4.85 -7.76 -12.22
N ILE A 79 -3.75 -7.43 -11.56
CA ILE A 79 -3.55 -7.74 -10.14
C ILE A 79 -4.44 -6.82 -9.31
N THR A 80 -5.27 -7.40 -8.45
CA THR A 80 -5.95 -6.67 -7.39
C THR A 80 -5.61 -7.32 -6.05
N PRO A 81 -4.70 -6.75 -5.26
CA PRO A 81 -4.32 -7.35 -3.99
C PRO A 81 -5.41 -7.11 -2.96
N ASP A 82 -5.60 -8.08 -2.07
CA ASP A 82 -6.56 -7.95 -0.97
C ASP A 82 -6.05 -7.03 0.13
N PHE A 83 -4.75 -6.76 0.22
CA PHE A 83 -4.19 -5.83 1.20
C PHE A 83 -3.04 -4.97 0.65
N ARG A 84 -3.06 -3.67 0.97
CA ARG A 84 -1.89 -2.79 0.82
C ARG A 84 -1.69 -1.96 2.09
N GLY A 85 -0.44 -1.78 2.48
CA GLY A 85 -0.03 -1.00 3.65
C GLY A 85 1.15 -0.08 3.35
N LEU A 86 1.14 1.10 3.96
CA LEU A 86 2.22 2.07 3.95
C LEU A 86 2.49 2.52 5.38
N PHE A 87 3.67 2.21 5.88
CA PHE A 87 4.19 2.75 7.13
C PHE A 87 5.23 3.81 6.84
N ARG A 88 5.14 4.94 7.52
CA ARG A 88 6.13 6.01 7.44
C ARG A 88 6.46 6.54 8.82
N ALA A 89 7.75 6.64 9.11
CA ALA A 89 8.27 7.32 10.28
C ALA A 89 9.09 8.53 9.82
N ASP A 90 8.75 9.72 10.31
CA ASP A 90 9.50 10.95 10.06
C ASP A 90 10.08 11.51 11.36
N TRP A 91 11.34 11.93 11.32
CA TRP A 91 11.98 12.62 12.44
C TRP A 91 12.45 13.99 11.98
N LYS A 92 12.22 14.98 12.83
CA LYS A 92 12.68 16.36 12.61
C LYS A 92 13.36 16.88 13.86
N GLN A 93 14.58 17.38 13.69
CA GLN A 93 15.36 18.08 14.71
C GLN A 93 15.99 19.33 14.09
N ARG A 94 15.39 20.52 14.29
CA ARG A 94 15.86 21.84 13.81
C ARG A 94 16.36 21.88 12.34
N SER A 95 17.59 21.46 12.06
CA SER A 95 18.22 21.40 10.72
C SER A 95 18.22 20.01 10.08
N ASP A 96 18.02 18.96 10.88
CA ASP A 96 18.20 17.57 10.48
C ASP A 96 16.82 16.91 10.41
N ALA A 97 16.43 16.49 9.20
CA ALA A 97 15.18 15.79 8.97
C ALA A 97 15.46 14.51 8.20
N GLY A 98 14.74 13.45 8.54
CA GLY A 98 14.77 12.21 7.78
C GLY A 98 13.45 11.47 7.88
N ALA A 99 13.30 10.49 7.00
CA ALA A 99 12.14 9.62 6.99
C ALA A 99 12.54 8.19 6.60
N ALA A 100 11.84 7.24 7.19
CA ALA A 100 11.86 5.84 6.82
C ALA A 100 10.45 5.45 6.35
N GLU A 101 10.38 4.69 5.27
CA GLU A 101 9.12 4.26 4.67
C GLU A 101 9.19 2.78 4.33
N VAL A 102 8.11 2.06 4.63
CA VAL A 102 7.95 0.65 4.32
C VAL A 102 6.61 0.45 3.63
N GLN A 103 6.64 -0.22 2.49
CA GLN A 103 5.47 -0.59 1.70
C GLN A 103 5.23 -2.08 1.83
N ILE A 104 3.97 -2.46 2.05
CA ILE A 104 3.54 -3.84 2.27
C ILE A 104 2.41 -4.13 1.30
N ILE A 105 2.47 -5.28 0.65
CA ILE A 105 1.39 -5.80 -0.19
C ILE A 105 1.21 -7.27 0.15
N GLY A 106 -0.04 -7.72 0.26
CA GLY A 106 -0.36 -9.11 0.58
C GLY A 106 -1.74 -9.52 0.06
N ASP A 107 -2.01 -10.82 0.18
CA ASP A 107 -3.33 -11.44 0.00
C ASP A 107 -3.87 -11.88 1.36
N LEU A 108 -5.21 -11.92 1.49
CA LEU A 108 -5.92 -12.30 2.71
C LEU A 108 -6.30 -13.79 2.74
#